data_AF-A0A8T5AAY8-F1
#
_entry.id   AF-A0A8T5AAY8-F1
#
_cell.length_a   1.000
_cell.length_b   1.000
_cell.length_c   1.000
_cell.angle_alpha   90.00
_cell.angle_beta   90.00
_cell.angle_gamma   90.00
#
_symmetry.space_group_name_H-M   'P 1'
#
loop_
_entity.id
_entity.type
_entity.pdbx_description
1 polymer ?
#
loop_
_entity_poly.entity_id
_entity_poly.type
_entity_poly.pdbx_seq_one_letter_code
_entity_poly.pdbx_strand_id
1 'polypeptide(L)'
;FFGESCLEELTREWHVHIDNYYNYVTGYCAGLSLGDARRLDQICREGIDLEEHPIIEKLTSPGGIGKLFDYAVREYGYREVEGGYISKCHLCLDIRKYISEHTSEFKELKPREFYEHI
;
A
#
# COMPACT_ATOMS: atom_id res chain seq x y z
N PHE A 1 7.36 2.96 -14.99
CA PHE A 1 6.78 2.83 -13.65
C PHE A 1 5.25 2.77 -13.62
N PHE A 2 4.49 3.55 -14.40
CA PHE A 2 3.02 3.62 -14.22
C PHE A 2 2.26 2.27 -14.36
N GLY A 3 2.71 1.36 -15.21
CA GLY A 3 2.09 0.02 -15.36
C GLY A 3 2.71 -1.09 -14.51
N GLU A 4 3.66 -0.77 -13.63
CA GLU A 4 4.43 -1.78 -12.88
C GLU A 4 3.66 -2.27 -11.66
N SER A 5 3.51 -3.60 -11.56
CA SER A 5 3.00 -4.28 -10.37
C SER A 5 4.01 -4.18 -9.21
N CYS A 6 3.51 -4.32 -8.00
CA CYS A 6 4.29 -4.45 -6.76
C CYS A 6 4.28 -5.89 -6.23
N LEU A 7 3.80 -6.88 -7.00
CA LEU A 7 3.71 -8.26 -6.55
C LEU A 7 5.09 -8.80 -6.13
N GLU A 8 6.13 -8.54 -6.91
CA GLU A 8 7.49 -8.97 -6.56
C GLU A 8 8.00 -8.23 -5.31
N GLU A 9 7.79 -6.92 -5.20
CA GLU A 9 8.23 -6.14 -4.04
C GLU A 9 7.52 -6.54 -2.75
N LEU A 10 6.22 -6.83 -2.81
CA LEU A 10 5.41 -7.16 -1.65
C LEU A 10 5.57 -8.60 -1.19
N THR A 11 5.98 -9.52 -2.08
CA THR A 11 6.16 -10.95 -1.77
C THR A 11 7.63 -11.36 -1.62
N ARG A 12 8.57 -10.40 -1.66
CA ARG A 12 9.98 -10.68 -1.41
C ARG A 12 10.20 -11.34 -0.06
N GLU A 13 10.97 -12.43 -0.09
CA GLU A 13 11.39 -13.21 1.09
C GLU A 13 12.42 -12.50 1.97
N TRP A 14 12.92 -11.34 1.55
CA TRP A 14 13.94 -10.56 2.26
C TRP A 14 13.50 -9.10 2.40
N HIS A 15 13.99 -8.45 3.46
CA HIS A 15 13.66 -7.07 3.83
C HIS A 15 12.19 -6.87 4.23
N VAL A 16 11.87 -7.36 5.42
CA VAL A 16 10.57 -7.23 6.07
C VAL A 16 10.72 -6.54 7.42
N HIS A 17 9.68 -5.80 7.80
CA HIS A 17 9.62 -5.04 9.04
C HIS A 17 8.34 -5.40 9.81
N ILE A 18 8.41 -5.25 11.12
CA ILE A 18 7.25 -5.25 12.01
C ILE A 18 7.34 -3.97 12.82
N ASP A 19 6.31 -3.13 12.73
CA ASP A 19 6.27 -1.90 13.52
C ASP A 19 5.78 -2.15 14.96
N ASN A 20 5.78 -1.10 15.78
CA ASN A 20 5.34 -1.19 17.18
C ASN A 20 3.83 -1.46 17.35
N TYR A 21 3.06 -1.45 16.27
CA TYR A 21 1.63 -1.76 16.23
C TYR A 21 1.36 -3.17 15.70
N TYR A 22 2.41 -3.97 15.47
CA TYR A 22 2.36 -5.30 14.87
C TYR A 22 1.88 -5.30 13.41
N ASN A 23 2.04 -4.21 12.67
CA ASN A 23 1.82 -4.26 11.21
C ASN A 23 2.97 -5.01 10.55
N TYR A 24 2.65 -6.03 9.76
CA TYR A 24 3.60 -6.71 8.90
C TYR A 24 3.82 -5.88 7.63
N VAL A 25 5.03 -5.36 7.43
CA VAL A 25 5.35 -4.45 6.32
C VAL A 25 6.50 -5.02 5.51
N THR A 26 6.39 -5.02 4.18
CA THR A 26 7.41 -5.56 3.28
C THR A 26 8.14 -4.47 2.51
N GLY A 27 9.42 -4.70 2.23
CA GLY A 27 10.26 -3.80 1.46
C GLY A 27 10.38 -2.41 2.08
N TYR A 28 10.17 -1.39 1.24
CA TYR A 28 10.20 0.03 1.61
C TYR A 28 8.78 0.61 1.74
N CYS A 29 7.75 -0.24 1.90
CA CYS A 29 6.34 0.15 1.85
C CYS A 29 5.80 0.60 3.22
N ALA A 30 6.54 1.46 3.93
CA ALA A 30 6.07 2.01 5.20
C ALA A 30 4.66 2.62 5.07
N GLY A 31 3.82 2.38 6.09
CA GLY A 31 2.40 2.73 6.09
C GLY A 31 1.47 1.75 5.36
N LEU A 32 2.01 0.71 4.70
CA LEU A 32 1.22 -0.34 4.04
C LEU A 32 1.39 -1.66 4.81
N SER A 33 0.37 -2.03 5.57
CA SER A 33 0.32 -3.26 6.36
C SER A 33 -0.27 -4.41 5.54
N LEU A 34 0.46 -5.52 5.47
CA LEU A 34 0.00 -6.80 4.91
C LEU A 34 -0.80 -7.64 5.92
N GLY A 35 -0.93 -7.17 7.16
CA GLY A 35 -1.69 -7.84 8.21
C GLY A 35 -1.05 -7.74 9.59
N ASP A 36 -1.65 -8.45 10.56
CA ASP A 36 -1.17 -8.50 11.94
C ASP A 36 -0.05 -9.52 12.09
N ALA A 37 1.14 -9.04 12.47
CA ALA A 37 2.34 -9.86 12.61
C ALA A 37 2.22 -10.94 13.71
N ARG A 38 1.25 -10.83 14.62
CA ARG A 38 0.95 -11.90 15.61
C ARG A 38 0.31 -13.12 14.95
N ARG A 39 -0.11 -13.00 13.68
CA ARG A 39 -0.70 -14.05 12.86
C ARG A 39 0.17 -14.40 11.64
N LEU A 40 1.48 -14.11 11.67
CA LEU A 40 2.39 -14.36 10.54
C LEU A 40 2.32 -15.79 10.00
N ASP A 41 2.31 -16.81 10.87
CA ASP A 41 2.21 -18.21 10.43
C ASP A 41 0.97 -18.46 9.56
N GLN A 42 -0.14 -17.80 9.90
CA GLN A 42 -1.37 -17.89 9.11
C GLN A 42 -1.23 -17.12 7.80
N ILE A 43 -0.76 -15.88 7.84
CA ILE A 43 -0.56 -15.04 6.64
C ILE A 43 0.37 -15.73 5.64
N CYS A 44 1.47 -16.34 6.11
CA CYS A 44 2.42 -17.05 5.26
C CYS A 44 1.85 -18.34 4.64
N ARG A 45 0.88 -19.00 5.30
CA ARG A 45 0.28 -20.25 4.80
C ARG A 45 -0.94 -20.00 3.92
N GLU A 46 -1.79 -19.07 4.31
CA GLU A 46 -3.09 -18.81 3.69
C GLU A 46 -3.03 -17.66 2.68
N GLY A 47 -2.00 -16.81 2.77
CA GLY A 47 -1.88 -15.60 1.96
C GLY A 47 -2.68 -14.42 2.54
N ILE A 48 -2.85 -13.40 1.71
CA ILE A 48 -3.60 -12.18 2.03
C ILE A 48 -4.86 -12.19 1.17
N ASP A 49 -6.01 -11.96 1.80
CA ASP A 49 -7.29 -11.81 1.10
C ASP A 49 -7.35 -10.46 0.39
N LEU A 50 -7.29 -10.46 -0.94
CA LEU A 50 -7.29 -9.24 -1.74
C LEU A 50 -8.65 -8.53 -1.78
N GLU A 51 -9.76 -9.21 -1.49
CA GLU A 51 -11.09 -8.57 -1.42
C GLU A 51 -11.16 -7.61 -0.22
N GLU A 52 -10.53 -7.99 0.89
CA GLU A 52 -10.45 -7.21 2.11
C GLU A 52 -9.30 -6.17 2.11
N HIS A 53 -8.43 -6.20 1.10
CA HIS A 53 -7.27 -5.31 0.96
C HIS A 53 -7.18 -4.68 -0.45
N PRO A 54 -8.16 -3.84 -0.82
CA PRO A 54 -8.32 -3.31 -2.17
C PRO A 54 -7.16 -2.43 -2.68
N ILE A 55 -6.35 -1.82 -1.79
CA ILE A 55 -5.15 -1.08 -2.20
C ILE A 55 -4.04 -2.06 -2.59
N ILE A 56 -3.84 -3.13 -1.81
CA ILE A 56 -2.87 -4.19 -2.13
C ILE A 56 -3.28 -4.92 -3.40
N GLU A 57 -4.56 -5.20 -3.58
CA GLU A 57 -5.14 -5.76 -4.80
C GLU A 57 -4.72 -4.94 -6.04
N LYS A 58 -4.95 -3.63 -6.02
CA LYS A 58 -4.55 -2.74 -7.13
C LYS A 58 -3.05 -2.75 -7.38
N LEU A 59 -2.25 -2.64 -6.33
CA LEU A 59 -0.79 -2.61 -6.44
C LEU A 59 -0.22 -3.90 -7.03
N THR A 60 -0.85 -5.05 -6.75
CA THR A 60 -0.40 -6.36 -7.25
C THR A 60 -1.02 -6.75 -8.59
N SER A 61 -2.16 -6.16 -8.97
CA SER A 61 -2.86 -6.41 -10.22
C SER A 61 -2.06 -6.03 -11.48
N PRO A 62 -2.41 -6.58 -12.66
CA PRO A 62 -1.91 -6.08 -13.94
C PRO A 62 -2.23 -4.60 -14.14
N GLY A 63 -1.20 -3.78 -14.37
CA GLY A 63 -1.29 -2.32 -14.41
C GLY A 63 -0.88 -1.63 -13.11
N GLY A 64 -0.77 -2.38 -12.01
CA GLY A 64 -0.08 -1.98 -10.77
C GLY A 64 -0.44 -0.59 -10.28
N ILE A 65 0.57 0.28 -10.12
CA ILE A 65 0.35 1.64 -9.61
C ILE A 65 -0.68 2.45 -10.41
N GLY A 66 -0.81 2.22 -11.72
CA GLY A 66 -1.81 2.88 -12.55
C GLY A 66 -3.25 2.52 -12.15
N LYS A 67 -3.48 1.29 -11.67
CA LYS A 67 -4.80 0.89 -11.13
C LYS A 67 -5.13 1.61 -9.84
N LEU A 68 -4.13 1.79 -8.97
CA LEU A 68 -4.30 2.57 -7.74
C LEU A 68 -4.53 4.05 -8.06
N PHE A 69 -3.83 4.60 -9.06
CA PHE A 69 -4.03 5.97 -9.53
C PHE A 69 -5.44 6.20 -10.04
N ASP A 70 -5.91 5.37 -10.98
CA ASP A 70 -7.25 5.51 -11.56
C ASP A 70 -8.34 5.43 -10.48
N TYR A 71 -8.14 4.54 -9.50
CA TYR A 71 -9.04 4.40 -8.35
C TYR A 71 -9.05 5.66 -7.48
N ALA A 72 -7.87 6.20 -7.13
CA ALA A 72 -7.77 7.41 -6.31
C ALA A 72 -8.39 8.63 -7.00
N VAL A 73 -8.21 8.78 -8.31
CA VAL A 73 -8.82 9.87 -9.10
C VAL A 73 -10.34 9.74 -9.11
N ARG A 74 -10.87 8.54 -9.36
CA ARG A 74 -12.32 8.33 -9.51
C ARG A 74 -13.08 8.39 -8.19
N GLU A 75 -12.57 7.73 -7.16
CA GLU A 75 -13.30 7.57 -5.90
C GLU A 75 -12.99 8.68 -4.89
N TYR A 76 -11.79 9.24 -4.93
CA TYR A 76 -11.34 10.23 -3.95
C TYR A 76 -11.03 11.60 -4.56
N GLY A 77 -11.02 11.75 -5.89
CA GLY A 77 -10.73 13.03 -6.54
C GLY A 77 -9.25 13.42 -6.48
N TYR A 78 -8.35 12.45 -6.33
CA TYR A 78 -6.91 12.67 -6.30
C TYR A 78 -6.41 13.47 -7.50
N ARG A 79 -5.45 14.35 -7.26
CA ARG A 79 -4.77 15.17 -8.29
C ARG A 79 -3.27 15.07 -8.10
N GLU A 80 -2.57 14.96 -9.22
CA GLU A 80 -1.11 14.88 -9.20
C GLU A 80 -0.47 16.17 -8.67
N VAL A 81 0.64 16.02 -7.95
CA VAL A 81 1.44 17.16 -7.50
C VAL A 81 2.14 17.84 -8.68
N GLU A 82 2.24 19.16 -8.62
CA GLU A 82 3.00 19.95 -9.58
C GLU A 82 4.49 19.59 -9.46
N GLY A 83 5.07 19.03 -10.54
CA GLY A 83 6.45 18.54 -10.57
C GLY A 83 6.59 17.04 -10.80
N GLY A 84 5.49 16.28 -10.70
CA GLY A 84 5.44 14.86 -11.00
C GLY A 84 6.22 13.98 -10.01
N TYR A 85 6.47 12.72 -10.41
CA TYR A 85 7.02 11.70 -9.52
C TYR A 85 8.29 11.06 -10.06
N ILE A 86 9.30 10.95 -9.19
CA ILE A 86 10.57 10.29 -9.49
C ILE A 86 10.48 8.75 -9.59
N SER A 87 9.41 8.13 -9.07
CA SER A 87 9.23 6.67 -9.08
C SER A 87 7.78 6.25 -8.82
N LYS A 88 7.44 4.97 -9.06
CA LYS A 88 6.14 4.40 -8.65
C LYS A 88 5.92 4.47 -7.15
N CYS A 89 6.98 4.32 -6.35
CA CYS A 89 6.87 4.35 -4.89
C CYS A 89 6.58 5.77 -4.38
N HIS A 90 7.13 6.80 -5.04
CA HIS A 90 6.81 8.19 -4.74
C HIS A 90 5.32 8.48 -5.02
N LEU A 91 4.83 8.11 -6.20
CA LEU A 91 3.39 8.22 -6.54
C LEU A 91 2.51 7.40 -5.59
N CYS A 92 2.90 6.16 -5.28
CA CYS A 92 2.16 5.29 -4.37
C CYS A 92 2.03 5.87 -2.97
N LEU A 93 3.10 6.45 -2.43
CA LEU A 93 3.07 7.10 -1.12
C LEU A 93 2.13 8.30 -1.12
N ASP A 94 2.20 9.14 -2.15
CA ASP A 94 1.36 10.33 -2.27
C ASP A 94 -0.13 9.97 -2.37
N ILE A 95 -0.48 8.99 -3.23
CA ILE A 95 -1.86 8.48 -3.32
C ILE A 95 -2.33 7.90 -1.97
N ARG A 96 -1.52 7.06 -1.32
CA ARG A 96 -1.91 6.44 -0.04
C ARG A 96 -2.11 7.49 1.05
N LYS A 97 -1.25 8.51 1.11
CA LYS A 97 -1.41 9.65 2.02
C LYS A 97 -2.74 10.36 1.77
N TYR A 98 -2.99 10.73 0.52
CA TYR A 98 -4.24 11.39 0.13
C TYR A 98 -5.47 10.56 0.53
N ILE A 99 -5.49 9.26 0.23
CA ILE A 99 -6.60 8.38 0.62
C ILE A 99 -6.75 8.30 2.14
N SER A 100 -5.66 8.17 2.90
CA SER A 100 -5.68 8.09 4.36
C SER A 100 -6.20 9.37 5.04
N GLU A 101 -6.07 10.52 4.38
CA GLU A 101 -6.64 11.79 4.84
C GLU A 101 -8.16 11.85 4.61
N HIS A 102 -8.68 11.13 3.60
CA HIS A 102 -10.09 11.18 3.20
C HIS A 102 -10.94 10.04 3.78
N THR A 103 -10.34 8.91 4.15
CA THR A 103 -11.06 7.77 4.76
C THR A 103 -10.17 6.98 5.73
N SER A 104 -10.80 6.17 6.58
CA SER A 104 -10.15 5.20 7.48
C SER A 104 -10.59 3.76 7.22
N GLU A 105 -11.23 3.49 6.08
CA GLU A 105 -11.84 2.19 5.78
C GLU A 105 -10.81 1.11 5.41
N PHE A 106 -9.65 1.50 4.87
CA PHE A 106 -8.61 0.56 4.44
C PHE A 106 -7.81 0.03 5.62
N LYS A 107 -7.84 -1.29 5.80
CA LYS A 107 -7.14 -1.98 6.89
C LYS A 107 -5.63 -2.00 6.67
N GLU A 108 -5.21 -1.95 5.40
CA GLU A 108 -3.82 -1.95 4.96
C GLU A 108 -3.13 -0.58 5.06
N LEU A 109 -3.85 0.54 5.19
CA LEU A 109 -3.21 1.85 5.35
C LEU A 109 -2.94 2.13 6.84
N LYS A 110 -1.91 1.46 7.37
CA LYS A 110 -1.56 1.50 8.80
C LYS A 110 -0.05 1.54 9.05
N PRO A 111 0.38 2.17 10.16
CA PRO A 111 -0.43 2.89 11.15
C PRO A 111 -0.90 4.24 10.57
N ARG A 112 -1.99 4.80 11.09
CA ARG A 112 -2.53 6.06 10.57
C ARG A 112 -1.55 7.20 10.79
N GLU A 113 -0.88 7.16 11.93
CA GLU A 113 0.16 8.09 12.37
C GLU A 113 1.33 8.18 11.39
N PHE A 114 1.61 7.13 10.61
CA PHE A 114 2.62 7.21 9.55
C PHE A 114 2.27 8.30 8.54
N TYR A 115 1.01 8.37 8.10
CA TYR A 115 0.56 9.35 7.10
C TYR A 115 0.40 10.76 7.69
N GLU A 116 0.13 10.86 9.00
CA GLU A 116 -0.03 12.13 9.71
C GLU A 116 1.31 12.84 9.99
N HIS A 117 2.44 12.14 9.81
CA HIS A 117 3.78 12.63 10.20
C HIS A 117 4.82 12.67 9.07
N ILE A 118 4.40 12.48 7.81
CA ILE A 118 5.27 12.55 6.61
C ILE A 118 4.97 13.75 5.72
#